data_AF-A0A6G5ZVK4-F1
#
_entry.id   AF-A0A6G5ZVK4-F1
#
_cell.length_a   1.000
_cell.length_b   1.000
_cell.length_c   1.000
_cell.angle_alpha   90.00
_cell.angle_beta   90.00
_cell.angle_gamma   90.00
#
_symmetry.space_group_name_H-M   'P 1'
#
loop_
_entity.id
_entity.type
_entity.pdbx_description
1 polymer ?
#
loop_
_entity_poly.entity_id
_entity_poly.type
_entity_poly.pdbx_seq_one_letter_code
_entity_poly.pdbx_strand_id
1 'polypeptide(L)'
;TAQLIQTFTSRHKRETLKSTKYVELVIVADNREFQRQGKDVEKVKLRLIEIANYVDKFYRPLNIRIALVGLEVWNDVDKCTVTQDPFTTLHEFLDWRKMKLLPRKPHDNAQLVSGIYFQGTTIGMAPIMSMCTRE
;
A
#
# COMPACT_ATOMS: atom_id res chain seq x y z
N THR A 1 -33.40 -9.88 46.36
CA THR A 1 -33.08 -9.03 45.20
C THR A 1 -31.59 -8.73 45.22
N ALA A 2 -30.78 -9.56 44.57
CA ALA A 2 -29.32 -9.37 44.54
C ALA A 2 -28.93 -8.65 43.24
N GLN A 3 -28.35 -7.45 43.39
CA GLN A 3 -27.90 -6.60 42.29
C GLN A 3 -26.74 -7.27 41.52
N LEU A 4 -26.86 -7.31 40.20
CA LEU A 4 -25.76 -7.59 39.28
C LEU A 4 -24.70 -6.50 39.40
N ILE A 5 -23.49 -6.86 39.81
CA ILE A 5 -22.31 -6.01 39.65
C ILE A 5 -21.96 -6.01 38.17
N GLN A 6 -22.42 -4.99 37.43
CA GLN A 6 -21.87 -4.68 36.12
C GLN A 6 -20.46 -4.11 36.31
N THR A 7 -19.44 -4.97 36.21
CA THR A 7 -18.06 -4.51 36.06
C THR A 7 -17.92 -3.84 34.70
N PHE A 8 -18.08 -2.52 34.66
CA PHE A 8 -17.65 -1.71 33.53
C PHE A 8 -16.12 -1.83 33.44
N THR A 9 -15.63 -2.74 32.60
CA THR A 9 -14.22 -2.73 32.20
C THR A 9 -13.99 -1.47 31.37
N SER A 10 -13.54 -0.40 32.02
CA SER A 10 -12.94 0.75 31.34
C SER A 10 -11.79 0.21 30.49
N ARG A 11 -12.01 0.11 29.18
CA ARG A 11 -10.99 -0.31 28.23
C ARG A 11 -10.04 0.87 28.06
N HIS A 12 -9.06 0.98 28.95
CA HIS A 12 -8.01 1.98 28.82
C HIS A 12 -7.29 1.78 27.49
N LYS A 13 -7.30 2.81 26.64
CA LYS A 13 -6.49 2.84 25.42
C LYS A 13 -5.03 2.74 25.86
N ARG A 14 -4.40 1.58 25.60
CA ARG A 14 -2.96 1.41 25.84
C ARG A 14 -2.20 2.52 25.13
N GLU A 15 -1.14 3.05 25.74
CA GLU A 15 -0.23 3.97 25.06
C GLU A 15 0.52 3.23 23.93
N THR A 16 -0.13 3.12 22.78
CA THR A 16 0.44 2.47 21.60
C THR A 16 1.50 3.33 20.92
N LEU A 17 1.62 4.62 21.25
CA LEU A 17 2.54 5.55 20.59
C LEU A 17 4.02 5.16 20.75
N LYS A 18 4.37 4.46 21.84
CA LYS A 18 5.75 4.05 22.13
C LYS A 18 6.14 2.71 21.49
N SER A 19 5.19 1.93 20.99
CA SER A 19 5.49 0.62 20.41
C SER A 19 5.78 0.71 18.91
N THR A 20 6.71 -0.11 18.44
CA THR A 20 6.97 -0.26 17.00
C THR A 20 5.72 -0.74 16.28
N LYS A 21 5.39 -0.09 15.16
CA LYS A 21 4.34 -0.52 14.24
C LYS A 21 4.98 -1.18 13.03
N TYR A 22 4.27 -2.15 12.46
CA TYR A 22 4.65 -2.81 11.23
C TYR A 22 3.57 -2.52 10.21
N VAL A 23 3.98 -2.19 8.99
CA VAL A 23 3.08 -2.04 7.84
C VAL A 23 3.45 -3.12 6.85
N GLU A 24 2.52 -4.02 6.59
CA GLU A 24 2.63 -5.02 5.52
C GLU A 24 2.36 -4.34 4.17
N LEU A 25 3.41 -4.12 3.40
CA LEU A 25 3.39 -3.42 2.14
C LEU A 25 3.39 -4.38 0.95
N VAL A 26 2.48 -4.15 0.01
CA VAL A 26 2.57 -4.68 -1.37
C VAL A 26 2.93 -3.55 -2.33
N ILE A 27 3.88 -3.78 -3.22
CA ILE A 27 4.20 -2.82 -4.29
C ILE A 27 3.87 -3.47 -5.64
N VAL A 28 3.13 -2.74 -6.47
CA VAL A 28 2.71 -3.17 -7.80
C VAL A 28 3.34 -2.25 -8.84
N ALA A 29 3.97 -2.80 -9.87
CA ALA A 29 4.39 -2.04 -11.04
C ALA A 29 3.42 -2.27 -12.19
N ASP A 30 2.93 -1.18 -12.79
CA ASP A 30 2.09 -1.26 -13.98
C ASP A 30 2.89 -1.68 -15.23
N ASN A 31 2.17 -1.99 -16.31
CA ASN A 31 2.77 -2.44 -17.55
C ASN A 31 3.67 -1.36 -18.17
N ARG A 32 3.34 -0.08 -17.96
CA ARG A 32 4.16 1.01 -18.47
C ARG A 32 5.51 1.10 -17.76
N GLU A 33 5.57 0.91 -16.44
CA GLU A 33 6.82 0.83 -15.67
C GLU A 33 7.63 -0.39 -16.11
N PHE A 34 6.97 -1.54 -16.33
CA PHE A 34 7.62 -2.72 -16.89
C PHE A 34 8.27 -2.44 -18.25
N GLN A 35 7.56 -1.77 -19.16
CA GLN A 35 8.11 -1.37 -20.46
C GLN A 35 9.29 -0.38 -20.31
N ARG A 36 9.18 0.60 -19.41
CA ARG A 36 10.26 1.58 -19.14
C ARG A 36 11.53 0.95 -18.60
N GLN A 37 11.40 -0.10 -17.79
CA GLN A 37 12.55 -0.84 -17.29
C GLN A 37 13.15 -1.80 -18.32
N GLY A 38 12.72 -1.75 -19.58
CA GLY A 38 13.26 -2.59 -20.66
C GLY A 38 12.59 -3.95 -20.76
N LYS A 39 11.35 -4.09 -20.25
CA LYS A 39 10.59 -5.35 -20.23
C LYS A 39 11.30 -6.48 -19.47
N ASP A 40 12.06 -6.11 -18.44
CA ASP A 40 12.77 -7.05 -17.57
C ASP A 40 12.08 -7.10 -16.20
N VAL A 41 11.43 -8.24 -15.91
CA VAL A 41 10.66 -8.44 -14.68
C VAL A 41 11.58 -8.39 -13.44
N GLU A 42 12.78 -8.95 -13.53
CA GLU A 42 13.69 -9.01 -12.38
C GLU A 42 14.27 -7.64 -12.09
N LYS A 43 14.60 -6.86 -13.13
CA LYS A 43 15.00 -5.46 -12.95
C LYS A 43 13.90 -4.61 -12.30
N VAL A 44 12.64 -4.80 -12.69
CA VAL A 44 11.52 -4.12 -12.04
C VAL A 44 11.42 -4.54 -10.58
N LYS A 45 11.45 -5.85 -10.27
CA LYS A 45 11.38 -6.34 -8.88
C LYS A 45 12.50 -5.77 -8.01
N LEU A 46 13.74 -5.78 -8.48
CA LEU A 46 14.89 -5.21 -7.76
C LEU A 46 14.66 -3.73 -7.44
N ARG A 47 14.16 -2.96 -8.42
CA ARG A 47 13.79 -1.56 -8.22
C ARG A 47 12.69 -1.40 -7.16
N LEU A 48 11.65 -2.23 -7.16
CA LEU A 48 10.59 -2.16 -6.15
C LEU A 48 11.09 -2.51 -4.75
N ILE A 49 12.02 -3.47 -4.64
CA ILE A 49 12.69 -3.82 -3.37
C ILE A 49 13.52 -2.64 -2.85
N GLU A 50 14.27 -1.97 -3.72
CA GLU A 50 15.01 -0.76 -3.36
C GLU A 50 14.09 0.34 -2.85
N ILE A 51 12.96 0.58 -3.53
CA ILE A 51 11.94 1.54 -3.07
C ILE A 51 11.45 1.16 -1.66
N ALA A 52 11.10 -0.10 -1.42
CA ALA A 52 10.66 -0.55 -0.10
C ALA A 52 11.73 -0.32 0.99
N ASN A 53 13.01 -0.54 0.68
CA ASN A 53 14.12 -0.27 1.61
C ASN A 53 14.24 1.22 1.94
N TYR A 54 14.09 2.10 0.95
CA TYR A 54 14.07 3.55 1.19
C TYR A 54 12.89 3.96 2.07
N VAL A 55 11.71 3.39 1.82
CA VAL A 55 10.51 3.65 2.64
C VAL A 55 10.71 3.16 4.07
N ASP A 56 11.23 1.95 4.32
CA ASP A 56 11.55 1.48 5.69
C ASP A 56 12.52 2.44 6.40
N LYS A 57 13.58 2.86 5.72
CA LYS A 57 14.56 3.80 6.27
C LYS A 57 13.91 5.13 6.65
N PHE A 58 13.02 5.66 5.80
CA PHE A 58 12.34 6.92 6.03
C PHE A 58 11.37 6.87 7.22
N TYR A 59 10.64 5.77 7.39
CA TYR A 59 9.64 5.61 8.45
C TYR A 59 10.21 5.12 9.79
N ARG A 60 11.45 4.60 9.81
CA ARG A 60 12.11 4.09 11.02
C ARG A 60 12.15 5.08 12.20
N PRO A 61 12.44 6.39 12.02
CA PRO A 61 12.44 7.36 13.13
C PRO A 61 11.06 7.55 13.78
N LEU A 62 9.98 7.18 13.08
CA LEU A 62 8.61 7.22 13.60
C LEU A 62 8.21 5.93 14.33
N ASN A 63 9.16 5.04 14.62
CA ASN A 63 8.92 3.69 15.14
C ASN A 63 7.99 2.85 14.24
N ILE A 64 8.07 3.05 12.93
CA ILE A 64 7.35 2.26 11.93
C ILE A 64 8.36 1.47 11.12
N ARG A 65 8.09 0.18 10.93
CA ARG A 65 8.87 -0.74 10.09
C ARG A 65 8.02 -1.18 8.92
N ILE A 66 8.62 -1.24 7.74
CA ILE A 66 7.94 -1.68 6.53
C ILE A 66 8.32 -3.13 6.27
N ALA A 67 7.32 -4.00 6.22
CA ALA A 67 7.48 -5.39 5.82
C ALA A 67 6.98 -5.51 4.37
N LEU A 68 7.90 -5.69 3.42
CA LEU A 68 7.53 -5.96 2.03
C LEU A 68 7.00 -7.39 1.92
N VAL A 69 5.68 -7.55 1.84
CA VAL A 69 5.02 -8.87 1.84
C VAL A 69 4.64 -9.36 0.45
N GLY A 70 4.65 -8.47 -0.56
CA GLY A 70 4.33 -8.84 -1.94
C GLY A 70 4.84 -7.85 -2.98
N LEU A 71 5.17 -8.40 -4.16
CA LEU A 71 5.53 -7.65 -5.36
C LEU A 71 4.72 -8.19 -6.53
N GLU A 72 4.15 -7.29 -7.33
CA GLU A 72 3.50 -7.65 -8.59
C GLU A 72 3.99 -6.78 -9.72
N VAL A 73 4.26 -7.40 -10.86
CA VAL A 73 4.62 -6.71 -12.09
C VAL A 73 3.59 -7.11 -13.13
N TRP A 74 2.84 -6.14 -13.65
CA TRP A 74 1.86 -6.37 -14.71
C TRP A 74 2.57 -6.43 -16.06
N ASN A 75 3.31 -7.52 -16.31
CA ASN A 75 4.16 -7.69 -17.48
C ASN A 75 3.40 -8.06 -18.77
N ASP A 76 2.12 -8.40 -18.66
CA ASP A 76 1.22 -8.68 -19.77
C ASP A 76 0.35 -7.45 -20.10
N VAL A 77 -0.54 -7.07 -19.17
CA VAL A 77 -1.49 -5.97 -19.29
C VAL A 77 -1.84 -5.45 -17.90
N ASP A 78 -2.18 -4.16 -17.82
CA ASP A 78 -2.66 -3.54 -16.59
C ASP A 78 -3.93 -4.25 -16.08
N LYS A 79 -4.00 -4.45 -14.76
CA LYS A 79 -5.12 -5.18 -14.12
C LYS A 79 -6.24 -4.26 -13.63
N CYS A 80 -6.03 -2.96 -13.73
CA CYS A 80 -7.02 -1.91 -13.56
C CYS A 80 -6.73 -0.79 -14.57
N THR A 81 -7.64 0.17 -14.69
CA THR A 81 -7.41 1.33 -15.57
C THR A 81 -6.34 2.24 -14.95
N VAL A 82 -5.29 2.55 -15.72
CA VAL A 82 -4.25 3.52 -15.35
C VAL A 82 -4.23 4.63 -16.39
N THR A 83 -4.48 5.86 -15.98
CA THR A 83 -4.58 7.03 -16.87
C THR A 83 -3.65 8.15 -16.41
N GLN A 84 -3.60 9.25 -17.18
CA GLN A 84 -2.88 10.45 -16.75
C GLN A 84 -3.64 11.23 -15.67
N ASP A 85 -4.92 10.94 -15.43
CA ASP A 85 -5.63 11.49 -14.28
C ASP A 85 -5.31 10.65 -13.03
N PRO A 86 -4.60 11.22 -12.04
CA PRO A 86 -4.22 10.49 -10.83
C PRO A 86 -5.43 10.11 -9.97
N PHE A 87 -6.53 10.87 -10.04
CA PHE A 87 -7.74 10.55 -9.27
C PHE A 87 -8.40 9.28 -9.79
N THR A 88 -8.66 9.21 -11.10
CA THR A 88 -9.19 8.00 -11.76
C THR A 88 -8.28 6.79 -11.49
N THR A 89 -6.97 6.94 -11.67
CA THR A 89 -6.01 5.84 -11.45
C THR A 89 -6.03 5.34 -10.01
N LEU A 90 -6.04 6.24 -9.03
CA LEU A 90 -6.10 5.87 -7.62
C LEU A 90 -7.39 5.11 -7.31
N HIS A 91 -8.53 5.60 -7.78
CA HIS A 91 -9.83 4.96 -7.56
C HIS A 91 -9.86 3.52 -8.10
N GLU A 92 -9.45 3.35 -9.36
CA GLU A 92 -9.41 2.05 -10.04
C GLU A 92 -8.43 1.07 -9.37
N PHE A 93 -7.28 1.58 -8.90
CA PHE A 93 -6.31 0.77 -8.18
C PHE A 93 -6.83 0.29 -6.81
N LEU A 94 -7.54 1.15 -6.08
CA LEU A 94 -8.15 0.80 -4.79
C LEU A 94 -9.26 -0.24 -4.97
N ASP A 95 -10.12 -0.09 -5.98
CA ASP A 95 -11.14 -1.08 -6.32
C ASP A 95 -10.52 -2.43 -6.71
N TRP A 96 -9.46 -2.41 -7.54
CA TRP A 96 -8.72 -3.63 -7.87
C TRP A 96 -8.07 -4.26 -6.63
N ARG A 97 -7.46 -3.46 -5.75
CA ARG A 97 -6.87 -3.92 -4.49
C ARG A 97 -7.92 -4.66 -3.68
N LYS A 98 -9.10 -4.05 -3.50
CA LYS A 98 -10.21 -4.59 -2.72
C LYS A 98 -10.76 -5.88 -3.31
N MET A 99 -10.99 -5.91 -4.62
CA MET A 99 -11.71 -7.00 -5.28
C MET A 99 -10.81 -8.16 -5.71
N LYS A 100 -9.51 -7.90 -5.95
CA LYS A 100 -8.59 -8.87 -6.58
C LYS A 100 -7.35 -9.16 -5.76
N LEU A 101 -6.77 -8.19 -5.06
CA LEU A 101 -5.52 -8.38 -4.30
C LEU A 101 -5.79 -8.87 -2.87
N LEU A 102 -6.64 -8.17 -2.12
CA LEU A 102 -6.97 -8.50 -0.73
C LEU A 102 -7.46 -9.95 -0.54
N PRO A 103 -8.32 -10.52 -1.41
CA PRO A 103 -8.81 -11.90 -1.23
C PRO A 103 -7.71 -12.98 -1.30
N ARG A 104 -6.58 -12.69 -1.95
CA ARG A 104 -5.49 -13.67 -2.16
C ARG A 104 -4.21 -13.33 -1.39
N LYS A 105 -4.04 -12.09 -0.95
CA LYS A 105 -2.86 -11.65 -0.22
C LYS A 105 -3.24 -10.61 0.84
N PRO A 106 -3.31 -10.99 2.11
CA PRO A 106 -3.43 -10.04 3.22
C PRO A 106 -2.27 -9.04 3.21
N HIS A 107 -2.59 -7.77 3.40
CA HIS A 107 -1.64 -6.65 3.50
C HIS A 107 -2.32 -5.42 4.09
N ASP A 108 -1.55 -4.52 4.71
CA ASP A 108 -2.04 -3.27 5.30
C ASP A 108 -2.14 -2.15 4.27
N ASN A 109 -1.16 -2.09 3.36
CA ASN A 109 -1.04 -1.02 2.37
C ASN A 109 -0.55 -1.58 1.02
N ALA A 110 -1.06 -1.01 -0.06
CA ALA A 110 -0.58 -1.30 -1.42
C ALA A 110 -0.23 0.01 -2.13
N GLN A 111 0.87 0.00 -2.89
CA GLN A 111 1.34 1.14 -3.67
C GLN A 111 1.50 0.76 -5.14
N LEU A 112 0.93 1.55 -6.04
CA LEU A 112 1.13 1.41 -7.48
C LEU A 112 2.29 2.31 -7.93
N VAL A 113 3.31 1.72 -8.53
CA VAL A 113 4.38 2.41 -9.24
C VAL A 113 4.05 2.39 -10.72
N SER A 114 3.68 3.57 -11.24
CA SER A 114 3.27 3.72 -12.63
C SER A 114 4.36 4.33 -13.48
N GLY A 115 4.50 3.81 -14.70
CA GLY A 115 5.28 4.45 -15.74
C GLY A 115 4.50 5.54 -16.48
N ILE A 116 3.29 5.91 -16.08
CA ILE A 116 2.54 7.02 -16.67
C ILE A 116 3.00 8.35 -16.06
N TYR A 117 3.04 9.40 -16.88
CA TYR A 117 3.16 10.77 -16.37
C TYR A 117 1.75 11.29 -16.09
N PHE A 118 1.45 11.58 -14.83
CA PHE A 118 0.19 12.21 -14.46
C PHE A 118 0.14 13.67 -14.93
N GLN A 119 -1.07 14.18 -15.14
CA GLN A 119 -1.29 15.54 -15.62
C GLN A 119 -0.71 16.59 -14.65
N GLY A 120 -0.12 17.63 -15.23
CA GLY A 120 0.47 18.74 -14.49
C GLY A 120 1.78 18.36 -13.79
N THR A 121 1.90 18.73 -12.52
CA THR A 121 3.08 18.47 -11.67
C THR A 121 2.87 17.33 -10.67
N THR A 122 1.74 16.62 -10.77
CA THR A 122 1.39 15.54 -9.84
C THR A 122 2.31 14.35 -10.05
N ILE A 123 2.95 13.88 -8.98
CA ILE A 123 3.84 12.70 -9.02
C ILE A 123 3.22 11.45 -8.37
N GLY A 124 2.10 11.62 -7.66
CA GLY A 124 1.38 10.55 -6.98
C GLY A 124 0.18 11.08 -6.18
N MET A 125 -0.66 10.17 -5.71
CA MET A 125 -1.86 10.49 -4.92
C MET A 125 -2.14 9.37 -3.92
N ALA A 126 -2.68 9.71 -2.76
CA ALA A 126 -3.08 8.74 -1.74
C ALA A 126 -4.27 9.28 -0.92
N PRO A 127 -5.19 8.41 -0.46
CA PRO A 127 -6.23 8.79 0.47
C PRO A 127 -5.64 9.04 1.87
N ILE A 128 -6.09 10.09 2.53
CA ILE A 128 -5.63 10.47 3.87
C ILE A 128 -6.29 9.58 4.93
N MET A 129 -5.54 9.18 5.97
CA MET A 129 -6.05 8.42 7.12
C MET A 129 -6.67 7.04 6.77
N SER A 130 -6.19 6.39 5.72
CA SER A 130 -6.73 5.14 5.16
C SER A 130 -5.90 3.89 5.46
N MET A 131 -4.92 3.99 6.37
CA MET A 131 -4.04 2.85 6.67
C MET A 131 -4.85 1.67 7.24
N CYS A 132 -4.58 0.46 6.74
CA CYS A 132 -5.27 -0.79 7.09
C CYS A 132 -6.77 -0.85 6.72
N THR A 133 -7.30 0.14 5.99
CA THR A 133 -8.69 0.07 5.52
C THR A 133 -8.80 -0.85 4.30
N ARG A 134 -10.02 -1.33 4.05
CA ARG A 134 -10.34 -2.17 2.88
C ARG A 134 -10.75 -1.36 1.66
N GLU A 135 -10.79 -0.03 1.78
CA GLU A 135 -11.08 0.85 0.64
C GLU A 135 -10.04 0.69 -0.47
#